data_AF-A0A382BKY4-F1
#
_entry.id   AF-A0A382BKY4-F1
#
_cell.length_a   1.000
_cell.length_b   1.000
_cell.length_c   1.000
_cell.angle_alpha   90.00
_cell.angle_beta   90.00
_cell.angle_gamma   90.00
#
_symmetry.space_group_name_H-M   'P 1'
#
loop_
_entity.id
_entity.type
_entity.pdbx_description
1 polymer ?
#
loop_
_entity_poly.entity_id
_entity_poly.type
_entity_poly.pdbx_seq_one_letter_code
_entity_poly.pdbx_strand_id
1 'polypeptide(L)' 'MYSKISTNSKDVTLDPEKITLNLNDKEEIIDIEVIDENRLLITINNSDNLKGVIYHIRQNKILKVIER' A
#
# COMPACT_ATOMS: atom_id res chain seq x y z
N MET A 1 40.87 -24.13 -4.01
CA MET A 1 40.71 -22.98 -4.92
C MET A 1 39.22 -22.69 -4.98
N TYR A 2 38.76 -21.59 -4.39
CA TYR A 2 37.34 -21.22 -4.42
C TYR A 2 37.25 -19.85 -5.10
N SER A 3 36.62 -19.82 -6.27
CA SER A 3 36.30 -18.56 -6.94
C SER A 3 35.28 -17.82 -6.07
N LYS A 4 35.70 -16.70 -5.48
CA LYS A 4 34.78 -15.73 -4.89
C LYS A 4 33.92 -15.18 -6.02
N ILE A 5 32.66 -15.57 -6.04
CA ILE A 5 31.66 -14.96 -6.91
C ILE A 5 31.45 -13.55 -6.34
N SER A 6 32.06 -12.56 -6.96
CA SER A 6 31.74 -11.16 -6.70
C SER A 6 30.35 -10.92 -7.29
N THR A 7 29.31 -11.14 -6.50
CA THR A 7 28.01 -10.57 -6.79
C THR A 7 28.17 -9.07 -6.67
N ASN A 8 28.29 -8.39 -7.81
CA ASN A 8 27.99 -6.99 -7.91
C ASN A 8 26.50 -6.87 -7.57
N SER A 9 26.17 -6.84 -6.28
CA SER A 9 24.88 -6.40 -5.80
C SER A 9 24.81 -4.94 -6.20
N LYS A 10 24.37 -4.71 -7.43
CA LYS A 10 23.59 -3.52 -7.73
C LYS A 10 22.47 -3.61 -6.72
N ASP A 11 22.64 -2.93 -5.59
CA ASP A 11 21.55 -2.44 -4.78
C ASP A 11 20.64 -1.77 -5.80
N VAL A 12 19.66 -2.54 -6.27
CA VAL A 12 18.51 -1.95 -6.92
C VAL A 12 17.83 -1.29 -5.75
N THR A 13 18.27 -0.07 -5.43
CA THR A 13 17.43 0.93 -4.79
C THR A 13 16.27 1.10 -5.75
N LEU A 14 15.31 0.17 -5.66
CA LEU A 14 13.93 0.41 -6.02
C LEU A 14 13.56 1.54 -5.09
N ASP A 15 13.70 2.78 -5.56
CA ASP A 15 13.08 3.93 -4.90
C ASP A 15 11.63 3.51 -4.65
N PRO A 16 11.23 3.30 -3.39
CA PRO A 16 9.91 2.81 -3.11
C PRO A 16 8.94 3.84 -3.69
N GLU A 17 8.14 3.42 -4.67
CA GLU A 17 7.16 4.28 -5.29
C GLU A 17 6.25 4.80 -4.18
N LYS A 18 6.39 6.08 -3.84
CA LYS A 18 5.75 6.65 -2.66
C LYS A 18 4.28 6.87 -2.99
N ILE A 19 3.47 5.88 -2.67
CA ILE A 19 2.02 5.96 -2.80
C ILE A 19 1.48 6.70 -1.57
N THR A 20 0.74 7.78 -1.81
CA THR A 20 0.02 8.53 -0.78
C THR A 20 -1.48 8.41 -1.00
N LEU A 21 -2.22 8.01 0.03
CA LEU A 21 -3.68 8.08 0.01
C LEU A 21 -4.08 9.51 0.42
N ASN A 22 -4.87 10.18 -0.42
CA ASN A 22 -5.32 11.56 -0.16
C ASN A 22 -6.48 11.56 0.85
N LEU A 23 -6.15 11.40 2.13
CA LEU A 23 -7.07 11.45 3.26
C LEU A 23 -7.39 12.90 3.63
N ASN A 24 -8.62 13.16 4.07
CA ASN A 24 -8.96 14.45 4.67
C ASN A 24 -8.44 14.54 6.12
N ASP A 25 -8.36 15.75 6.67
CA ASP A 25 -7.86 16.02 8.05
C ASP A 25 -8.65 15.31 9.16
N LYS A 26 -9.84 14.79 8.84
CA LYS A 26 -10.72 14.05 9.76
C LYS A 26 -10.68 12.53 9.54
N GLU A 27 -9.91 12.06 8.56
CA GLU A 27 -9.82 10.67 8.17
C GLU A 27 -8.48 10.09 8.60
N GLU A 28 -8.53 8.98 9.34
CA GLU A 28 -7.35 8.27 9.83
C GLU A 28 -7.36 6.82 9.31
N ILE A 29 -6.21 6.33 8.85
CA ILE A 29 -6.06 4.90 8.55
C ILE A 29 -5.90 4.17 9.87
N ILE A 30 -6.85 3.30 10.18
CA ILE A 30 -6.80 2.48 11.39
C ILE A 30 -6.23 1.09 11.13
N ASP A 31 -6.32 0.60 9.89
CA ASP A 31 -5.84 -0.73 9.53
C ASP A 31 -5.55 -0.85 8.02
N ILE A 32 -4.59 -1.72 7.68
CA ILE A 32 -4.24 -2.07 6.30
C ILE A 32 -4.04 -3.59 6.23
N GLU A 33 -4.85 -4.25 5.41
CA GLU A 33 -4.80 -5.69 5.21
C GLU A 33 -4.52 -6.04 3.74
N VAL A 34 -3.72 -7.07 3.51
CA VAL A 34 -3.44 -7.60 2.17
C VAL A 34 -4.55 -8.59 1.80
N ILE A 35 -5.39 -8.24 0.83
CA ILE A 35 -6.43 -9.16 0.31
C ILE A 35 -5.80 -10.16 -0.67
N ASP A 36 -4.90 -9.69 -1.54
CA ASP A 36 -4.11 -10.54 -2.44
C ASP A 36 -2.84 -9.83 -2.93
N GLU A 37 -2.14 -10.47 -3.89
CA GLU A 37 -0.89 -9.97 -4.48
C GLU A 37 -0.95 -8.54 -5.04
N ASN A 38 -2.15 -8.02 -5.34
CA ASN A 38 -2.34 -6.74 -5.99
C ASN A 38 -3.32 -5.81 -5.26
N ARG A 39 -4.04 -6.28 -4.23
CA ARG A 39 -5.13 -5.56 -3.58
C ARG A 39 -4.92 -5.44 -2.08
N LEU A 40 -5.08 -4.22 -1.58
CA LEU A 40 -5.09 -3.88 -0.16
C LEU A 40 -6.50 -3.45 0.25
N LEU A 41 -6.92 -3.89 1.44
CA LEU A 41 -8.04 -3.30 2.17
C LEU A 41 -7.47 -2.26 3.14
N ILE A 42 -7.90 -1.02 2.99
CA ILE A 42 -7.51 0.07 3.89
C ILE A 42 -8.77 0.48 4.64
N THR A 43 -8.73 0.35 5.96
CA THR A 43 -9.83 0.81 6.82
C THR A 43 -9.52 2.22 7.29
N ILE A 44 -10.42 3.13 6.94
CA ILE A 44 -10.34 4.56 7.24
C ILE A 44 -11.46 4.87 8.23
N ASN A 45 -11.09 5.41 9.37
CA ASN A 45 -12.03 5.96 10.33
C ASN A 45 -12.18 7.46 10.09
N ASN A 46 -13.42 7.91 9.96
CA ASN A 46 -13.80 9.31 10.11
C ASN A 46 -14.54 9.41 11.45
N SER A 47 -14.44 10.53 12.16
CA SER A 47 -14.96 10.72 13.53
C SER A 47 -16.36 10.11 13.78
N ASP A 48 -17.21 10.08 12.75
CA ASP A 48 -18.57 9.53 12.83
C ASP A 48 -18.79 8.22 12.07
N ASN A 49 -17.91 7.82 11.14
CA ASN A 49 -18.15 6.71 10.21
C ASN A 49 -16.90 5.88 9.89
N LEU A 50 -17.09 4.57 9.73
CA LEU A 50 -16.06 3.65 9.26
C LEU A 50 -16.18 3.42 7.75
N LYS A 51 -15.07 3.54 7.03
CA LYS A 51 -14.98 3.33 5.60
C LYS A 51 -13.91 2.29 5.26
N GLY A 52 -14.24 1.38 4.37
CA GLY A 52 -13.27 0.46 3.75
C GLY A 52 -12.93 0.91 2.34
N VAL A 53 -11.65 0.87 1.97
CA VAL A 53 -11.16 1.18 0.63
C VAL A 53 -10.40 -0.01 0.09
N ILE A 54 -10.81 -0.53 -1.07
CA ILE A 54 -10.04 -1.54 -1.79
C ILE A 54 -9.15 -0.82 -2.79
N TYR A 55 -7.84 -0.93 -2.61
CA TYR A 55 -6.83 -0.27 -3.41
C TYR A 55 -6.01 -1.28 -4.21
N HIS A 56 -5.75 -1.00 -5.49
CA HIS A 56 -4.95 -1.85 -6.36
C HIS A 56 -3.52 -1.30 -6.50
N ILE A 57 -2.53 -1.99 -5.92
CA ILE A 57 -1.15 -1.50 -5.78
C ILE A 57 -0.46 -1.28 -7.14
N ARG A 58 -0.57 -2.23 -8.08
CA ARG A 58 0.10 -2.09 -9.40
C ARG A 58 -0.55 -1.06 -10.33
N GLN A 59 -1.82 -0.74 -10.10
CA GLN A 59 -2.59 0.18 -10.95
C GLN A 59 -2.72 1.56 -10.30
N ASN A 60 -2.15 1.73 -9.10
CA ASN A 60 -2.22 2.92 -8.28
C ASN A 60 -3.63 3.54 -8.22
N LYS A 61 -4.67 2.72 -7.98
CA LYS A 61 -6.06 3.19 -8.03
C LYS A 61 -6.96 2.55 -6.97
N ILE A 62 -7.95 3.32 -6.54
CA ILE A 62 -9.05 2.84 -5.71
C ILE A 62 -10.02 2.07 -6.60
N LEU A 63 -10.27 0.80 -6.26
CA LEU A 63 -11.24 -0.05 -6.95
C LEU A 63 -12.65 0.14 -6.40
N LYS A 64 -12.76 0.23 -5.07
CA LYS A 64 -14.05 0.31 -4.40
C LYS A 64 -13.94 1.01 -3.06
N VAL A 65 -15.00 1.75 -2.76
CA VAL A 65 -15.27 2.32 -1.45
C VAL A 65 -16.46 1.59 -0.84
N ILE A 66 -16.33 1.21 0.42
CA ILE A 66 -17.36 0.55 1.22
C ILE A 66 -17.65 1.50 2.38
N GLU A 67 -18.82 2.13 2.34
CA GLU A 67 -19.30 3.02 3.40
C GLU A 67 -20.49 2.35 4.07
N ARG A 68 -20.61 2.53 5.38
CA ARG A 68 -21.66 1.95 6.20
C ARG A 68 -22.43 3.04 6.94
#